data_AF-A0A1E8CYT6-F1
#
_entry.id   AF-A0A1E8CYT6-F1
#
_cell.length_a   1.000
_cell.length_b   1.000
_cell.length_c   1.000
_cell.angle_alpha   90.00
_cell.angle_beta   90.00
_cell.angle_gamma   90.00
#
_symmetry.space_group_name_H-M   'P 1'
#
loop_
_entity.id
_entity.type
_entity.pdbx_description
1 polymer ?
#
loop_
_entity_poly.entity_id
_entity_poly.type
_entity_poly.pdbx_seq_one_letter_code
_entity_poly.pdbx_strand_id
1 'polypeptide(L)'
;MLTIELARRLIESGVEWTPSTGDRFVLSVPGMEGDVFVISELTVDVHHFASGDVLGFNGTTEWALDSIEQSKVIWLPREDQLRELAGDGFVSLERIEGGYAVVLRTRSGVLERCVDIDAERAYARAVLLRQNDERGERTVEGNDEGAA
;
A
#
# COMPACT_ATOMS: atom_id res chain seq x y z
N MET A 1 -1.75 -11.30 0.98
CA MET A 1 -1.44 -10.28 -0.04
C MET A 1 -2.71 -9.60 -0.54
N LEU A 2 -2.64 -8.27 -0.58
CA LEU A 2 -3.59 -7.34 -1.18
C LEU A 2 -3.93 -7.70 -2.64
N THR A 3 -5.15 -7.39 -3.09
CA THR A 3 -5.56 -7.53 -4.50
C THR A 3 -5.32 -6.24 -5.26
N ILE A 4 -5.06 -6.35 -6.57
CA ILE A 4 -4.97 -5.21 -7.50
C ILE A 4 -6.27 -4.39 -7.48
N GLU A 5 -7.43 -5.02 -7.27
CA GLU A 5 -8.72 -4.33 -7.09
C GLU A 5 -8.74 -3.43 -5.85
N LEU A 6 -8.37 -3.95 -4.67
CA LEU A 6 -8.33 -3.15 -3.44
C LEU A 6 -7.25 -2.06 -3.50
N ALA A 7 -6.12 -2.34 -4.16
CA ALA A 7 -5.06 -1.37 -4.41
C ALA A 7 -5.53 -0.19 -5.28
N ARG A 8 -6.21 -0.45 -6.42
CA ARG A 8 -6.82 0.61 -7.25
C ARG A 8 -7.81 1.45 -6.45
N ARG A 9 -8.66 0.81 -5.64
CA ARG A 9 -9.63 1.49 -4.78
C ARG A 9 -8.98 2.40 -3.73
N LEU A 10 -7.80 2.05 -3.20
CA LEU A 10 -7.05 2.92 -2.28
C LEU A 10 -6.55 4.19 -2.98
N ILE A 11 -6.08 4.06 -4.22
CA ILE A 11 -5.66 5.21 -5.05
C ILE A 11 -6.89 6.10 -5.36
N GLU A 12 -8.02 5.49 -5.74
CA GLU A 12 -9.31 6.19 -5.99
C GLU A 12 -9.89 6.87 -4.72
N SER A 13 -9.61 6.32 -3.52
CA SER A 13 -9.95 6.94 -2.24
C SER A 13 -9.03 8.10 -1.85
N GLY A 14 -8.05 8.45 -2.69
CA GLY A 14 -7.16 9.59 -2.50
C GLY A 14 -6.08 9.32 -1.47
N VAL A 15 -5.64 8.08 -1.32
CA VAL A 15 -4.38 7.77 -0.64
C VAL A 15 -3.24 8.21 -1.57
N GLU A 16 -2.55 9.29 -1.19
CA GLU A 16 -1.28 9.67 -1.82
C GLU A 16 -0.19 8.67 -1.39
N TRP A 17 0.71 8.31 -2.32
CA TRP A 17 1.76 7.33 -2.08
C TRP A 17 3.13 7.82 -2.53
N THR A 18 4.04 7.99 -1.57
CA THR A 18 5.44 8.34 -1.79
C THR A 18 6.26 7.05 -1.88
N PRO A 19 6.90 6.74 -3.03
CA PRO A 19 7.66 5.50 -3.21
C PRO A 19 8.80 5.36 -2.20
N SER A 20 8.93 4.17 -1.59
CA SER A 20 9.92 3.85 -0.56
C SER A 20 10.54 2.46 -0.74
N THR A 21 11.74 2.25 -0.19
CA THR A 21 12.43 0.95 -0.26
C THR A 21 11.66 -0.12 0.51
N GLY A 22 11.40 -1.25 -0.15
CA GLY A 22 10.52 -2.33 0.29
C GLY A 22 9.08 -2.22 -0.25
N ASP A 23 8.71 -1.13 -0.93
CA ASP A 23 7.39 -1.02 -1.59
C ASP A 23 7.21 -2.08 -2.65
N ARG A 24 6.04 -2.70 -2.68
CA ARG A 24 5.64 -3.66 -3.72
C ARG A 24 4.72 -2.96 -4.71
N PHE A 25 4.77 -3.35 -5.98
CA PHE A 25 3.84 -2.86 -6.99
C PHE A 25 3.65 -3.85 -8.14
N VAL A 26 2.59 -3.64 -8.93
CA VAL A 26 2.42 -4.27 -10.26
C VAL A 26 2.38 -3.18 -11.32
N LEU A 27 2.68 -3.54 -12.58
CA LEU A 27 2.57 -2.64 -13.71
C LEU A 27 1.21 -2.81 -14.41
N SER A 28 0.57 -1.71 -14.80
CA SER A 28 -0.69 -1.72 -15.54
C SER A 28 -0.49 -1.79 -17.06
N VAL A 29 0.58 -2.45 -17.52
CA VAL A 29 0.95 -2.54 -18.95
C VAL A 29 0.70 -3.96 -19.48
N PRO A 30 0.20 -4.13 -20.71
CA PRO A 30 -0.13 -5.44 -21.27
C PRO A 30 1.05 -6.42 -21.26
N GLY A 31 0.88 -7.54 -20.57
CA GLY A 31 1.87 -8.61 -20.44
C GLY A 31 2.74 -8.56 -19.19
N MET A 32 2.44 -7.66 -18.24
CA MET A 32 3.16 -7.53 -16.94
C MET A 32 2.20 -7.37 -15.74
N GLU A 33 0.88 -7.46 -15.93
CA GLU A 33 -0.11 -7.14 -14.90
C GLU A 33 -0.19 -8.17 -13.75
N GLY A 34 0.47 -9.32 -13.89
CA GLY A 34 0.58 -10.34 -12.85
C GLY A 34 1.86 -10.28 -12.01
N ASP A 35 2.88 -9.53 -12.46
CA ASP A 35 4.21 -9.56 -11.87
C ASP A 35 4.33 -8.53 -10.74
N VAL A 36 4.71 -9.01 -9.55
CA VAL A 36 4.92 -8.18 -8.36
C VAL A 36 6.38 -7.78 -8.26
N PHE A 37 6.65 -6.53 -8.58
CA PHE A 37 7.94 -5.87 -8.41
C PHE A 37 8.09 -5.34 -6.98
N VAL A 38 9.33 -5.15 -6.54
CA VAL A 38 9.67 -4.55 -5.25
C VAL A 38 10.73 -3.48 -5.47
N ILE A 39 10.56 -2.30 -4.86
CA ILE A 39 11.64 -1.30 -4.78
C ILE A 39 12.70 -1.87 -3.83
N SER A 40 13.80 -2.37 -4.38
CA SER A 40 14.95 -2.82 -3.61
C SER A 40 16.13 -1.88 -3.85
N GLU A 41 16.77 -1.48 -2.76
CA GLU A 41 18.20 -1.15 -2.80
C GLU A 41 19.01 -2.47 -2.83
N LEU A 42 20.34 -2.38 -2.96
CA LEU A 42 21.31 -3.50 -2.90
C LEU A 42 21.31 -4.38 -4.20
N THR A 43 22.28 -5.25 -4.48
CA THR A 43 23.27 -6.03 -3.69
C THR A 43 24.71 -5.59 -3.99
N VAL A 44 25.68 -5.93 -3.13
CA VAL A 44 27.13 -5.64 -3.37
C VAL A 44 27.83 -7.00 -3.78
N ASP A 45 28.87 -6.98 -4.62
CA ASP A 45 29.27 -7.99 -5.63
C ASP A 45 30.82 -8.06 -5.86
N VAL A 46 31.47 -9.23 -5.80
CA VAL A 46 32.95 -9.32 -5.63
C VAL A 46 33.74 -9.51 -6.93
N HIS A 47 34.81 -8.74 -7.10
CA HIS A 47 35.83 -8.87 -8.15
C HIS A 47 37.17 -9.36 -7.57
N HIS A 48 37.81 -10.29 -8.29
CA HIS A 48 39.04 -10.96 -7.87
C HIS A 48 40.27 -10.46 -8.64
N PHE A 49 41.34 -10.10 -7.93
CA PHE A 49 42.62 -9.70 -8.51
C PHE A 49 43.77 -10.54 -7.93
N ALA A 50 44.91 -10.59 -8.63
CA ALA A 50 46.09 -11.34 -8.17
C ALA A 50 46.68 -10.84 -6.82
N SER A 51 46.19 -9.71 -6.32
CA SER A 51 46.54 -9.11 -5.01
C SER A 51 45.46 -9.28 -3.94
N GLY A 52 44.28 -9.81 -4.25
CA GLY A 52 43.14 -9.95 -3.34
C GLY A 52 41.79 -9.54 -3.95
N ASP A 53 40.75 -9.62 -3.12
CA ASP A 53 39.35 -9.53 -3.52
C ASP A 53 38.71 -8.19 -3.08
N VAL A 54 37.81 -7.63 -3.90
CA VAL A 54 37.16 -6.32 -3.67
C VAL A 54 35.68 -6.37 -4.05
N LEU A 55 34.80 -5.82 -3.21
CA LEU A 55 33.36 -5.77 -3.50
C LEU A 55 32.98 -4.52 -4.33
N GLY A 56 32.73 -4.68 -5.64
CA GLY A 56 31.84 -3.82 -6.45
C GLY A 56 30.37 -4.06 -6.09
N PHE A 57 29.36 -3.66 -6.88
CA PHE A 57 27.93 -3.91 -6.50
C PHE A 57 26.96 -4.14 -7.70
N ASN A 58 25.93 -4.98 -7.50
CA ASN A 58 24.92 -5.49 -8.47
C ASN A 58 23.47 -5.50 -7.94
N GLY A 59 22.55 -4.84 -8.64
CA GLY A 59 21.10 -5.08 -8.55
C GLY A 59 20.53 -5.59 -9.88
N THR A 60 19.54 -6.48 -9.83
CA THR A 60 18.85 -7.14 -10.98
C THR A 60 19.67 -8.15 -11.78
N THR A 61 19.18 -9.40 -11.86
CA THR A 61 19.59 -10.39 -12.87
C THR A 61 18.73 -10.28 -14.12
N GLU A 62 19.30 -9.68 -15.18
CA GLU A 62 18.83 -9.66 -16.58
C GLU A 62 17.42 -9.09 -16.85
N TRP A 63 17.22 -8.53 -18.05
CA TRP A 63 16.00 -7.78 -18.45
C TRP A 63 15.70 -6.54 -17.58
N ALA A 64 16.61 -5.56 -17.61
CA ALA A 64 16.36 -4.25 -17.02
C ALA A 64 15.21 -3.51 -17.75
N LEU A 65 14.15 -3.17 -17.02
CA LEU A 65 13.19 -2.16 -17.43
C LEU A 65 13.73 -0.79 -16.98
N ASP A 66 14.51 -0.13 -17.84
CA ASP A 66 15.30 1.06 -17.48
C ASP A 66 14.47 2.20 -16.86
N SER A 67 13.20 2.35 -17.27
CA SER A 67 12.26 3.30 -16.67
C SER A 67 10.81 2.96 -17.00
N ILE A 68 9.90 3.42 -16.14
CA ILE A 68 8.45 3.38 -16.36
C ILE A 68 7.81 4.62 -15.73
N GLU A 69 6.71 5.12 -16.30
CA GLU A 69 5.95 6.21 -15.70
C GLU A 69 5.22 5.74 -14.44
N GLN A 70 5.24 6.54 -13.36
CA GLN A 70 4.51 6.24 -12.12
C GLN A 70 2.98 6.13 -12.34
N SER A 71 2.45 6.73 -13.41
CA SER A 71 1.05 6.59 -13.87
C SER A 71 0.67 5.14 -14.25
N LYS A 72 1.66 4.28 -14.52
CA LYS A 72 1.51 2.88 -14.91
C LYS A 72 1.79 1.91 -13.76
N VAL A 73 1.99 2.43 -12.55
CA VAL A 73 2.32 1.67 -11.33
C VAL A 73 1.10 1.57 -10.43
N ILE A 74 0.77 0.37 -9.98
CA ILE A 74 -0.24 0.12 -8.95
C ILE A 74 0.46 -0.43 -7.72
N TRP A 75 0.60 0.41 -6.69
CA TRP A 75 1.21 0.03 -5.42
C TRP A 75 0.42 -1.09 -4.73
N LEU A 76 1.13 -2.03 -4.12
CA LEU A 76 0.58 -3.06 -3.25
C LEU A 76 1.09 -2.86 -1.81
N PRO A 77 0.60 -1.84 -1.07
CA PRO A 77 0.98 -1.57 0.31
C PRO A 77 1.02 -2.82 1.20
N ARG A 78 2.06 -2.94 2.02
CA ARG A 78 2.21 -4.03 3.01
C ARG A 78 1.31 -3.80 4.23
N GLU A 79 1.18 -4.81 5.09
CA GLU A 79 0.36 -4.73 6.32
C GLU A 79 0.79 -3.58 7.25
N ASP A 80 2.10 -3.38 7.43
CA ASP A 80 2.68 -2.31 8.24
C ASP A 80 2.31 -0.93 7.68
N GLN A 81 2.45 -0.72 6.37
CA GLN A 81 2.15 0.55 5.71
C GLN A 81 0.64 0.84 5.68
N LEU A 82 -0.21 -0.19 5.53
CA LEU A 82 -1.66 -0.02 5.64
C LEU A 82 -2.12 0.26 7.08
N ARG A 83 -1.38 -0.22 8.09
CA ARG A 83 -1.61 0.12 9.50
C ARG A 83 -1.22 1.58 9.78
N GLU A 84 -0.15 2.09 9.17
CA GLU A 84 0.22 3.52 9.21
C GLU A 84 -0.86 4.39 8.55
N LEU A 85 -1.39 3.99 7.39
CA LEU A 85 -2.51 4.67 6.73
C LEU A 85 -3.84 4.60 7.50
N ALA A 86 -4.05 3.55 8.32
CA ALA A 86 -5.20 3.48 9.22
C ALA A 86 -5.09 4.49 10.37
N GLY A 87 -3.86 4.82 10.78
CA GLY A 87 -3.53 5.89 11.71
C GLY A 87 -4.05 5.69 13.13
N ASP A 88 -4.38 6.79 13.80
CA ASP A 88 -4.94 6.86 15.16
C ASP A 88 -6.29 6.14 15.32
N GLY A 89 -6.99 5.88 14.20
CA GLY A 89 -8.20 5.08 14.19
C GLY A 89 -7.95 3.57 14.40
N PHE A 90 -6.73 3.06 14.22
CA PHE A 90 -6.45 1.62 14.37
C PHE A 90 -6.59 1.16 15.82
N VAL A 91 -7.48 0.19 16.07
CA VAL A 91 -7.73 -0.36 17.41
C VAL A 91 -7.12 -1.75 17.57
N SER A 92 -7.32 -2.66 16.61
CA SER A 92 -6.76 -4.01 16.68
C SER A 92 -6.74 -4.74 15.33
N LEU A 93 -5.85 -5.73 15.24
CA LEU A 93 -5.91 -6.83 14.28
C LEU A 93 -6.19 -8.12 15.07
N GLU A 94 -7.20 -8.86 14.64
CA GLU A 94 -7.62 -10.14 15.20
C GLU A 94 -7.52 -11.22 14.12
N ARG A 95 -6.96 -12.39 14.45
CA ARG A 95 -7.08 -13.59 13.61
C ARG A 95 -8.33 -14.35 14.00
N ILE A 96 -9.21 -14.59 13.03
CA ILE A 96 -10.48 -15.29 13.22
C ILE A 96 -10.50 -16.62 12.47
N GLU A 97 -11.59 -17.38 12.59
CA GLU A 97 -11.82 -18.54 11.74
C GLU A 97 -11.87 -18.12 10.26
N GLY A 98 -11.03 -18.74 9.43
CA GLY A 98 -10.95 -18.48 7.99
C GLY A 98 -10.30 -17.16 7.55
N GLY A 99 -9.86 -16.29 8.46
CA GLY A 99 -9.31 -14.98 8.04
C GLY A 99 -8.88 -14.04 9.17
N TYR A 100 -9.01 -12.73 8.89
CA TYR A 100 -8.55 -11.63 9.73
C TYR A 100 -9.62 -10.55 9.84
N ALA A 101 -9.69 -9.90 11.01
CA ALA A 101 -10.52 -8.73 11.27
C ALA A 101 -9.65 -7.56 11.73
N VAL A 102 -9.80 -6.40 11.10
CA VAL A 102 -9.23 -5.12 11.54
C VAL A 102 -10.35 -4.29 12.15
N VAL A 103 -10.14 -3.82 13.38
CA VAL A 103 -11.06 -2.89 14.05
C VAL A 103 -10.52 -1.47 13.91
N LEU A 104 -11.36 -0.59 13.37
CA LEU A 104 -11.15 0.85 13.33
C LEU A 104 -12.08 1.56 14.30
N ARG A 105 -11.65 2.74 14.75
CA ARG A 105 -12.51 3.79 15.30
C ARG A 105 -12.76 4.86 14.23
N THR A 106 -14.01 5.18 13.96
CA THR A 106 -14.40 6.33 13.12
C THR A 106 -14.19 7.65 13.85
N ARG A 107 -14.26 8.79 13.15
CA ARG A 107 -14.25 10.12 13.78
C ARG A 107 -15.41 10.32 14.75
N SER A 108 -16.56 9.74 14.44
CA SER A 108 -17.75 9.65 15.31
C SER A 108 -17.57 8.72 16.52
N GLY A 109 -16.40 8.10 16.70
CA GLY A 109 -16.04 7.26 17.85
C GLY A 109 -16.55 5.82 17.79
N VAL A 110 -17.35 5.47 16.78
CA VAL A 110 -17.91 4.14 16.52
C VAL A 110 -16.79 3.15 16.21
N LEU A 111 -16.96 1.89 16.63
CA LEU A 111 -16.02 0.81 16.30
C LEU A 111 -16.54 0.01 15.10
N GLU A 112 -15.82 0.10 13.99
CA GLU A 112 -16.10 -0.60 12.74
C GLU A 112 -15.15 -1.79 12.54
N ARG A 113 -15.64 -2.89 11.98
CA ARG A 113 -14.88 -4.16 11.88
C ARG A 113 -14.79 -4.67 10.46
N CYS A 114 -13.67 -4.39 9.80
CA CYS A 114 -13.38 -4.83 8.44
C CYS A 114 -12.79 -6.26 8.44
N VAL A 115 -13.42 -7.17 7.69
CA VAL A 115 -13.03 -8.59 7.63
C VAL A 115 -12.61 -8.97 6.22
N ASP A 116 -11.57 -9.79 6.10
CA ASP A 116 -11.18 -10.48 4.86
C ASP A 116 -10.47 -11.81 5.20
N ILE A 117 -10.17 -12.63 4.19
CA ILE A 117 -9.38 -13.87 4.35
C ILE A 117 -7.88 -13.60 4.58
N ASP A 118 -7.45 -12.35 4.43
CA ASP A 118 -6.05 -11.92 4.42
C ASP A 118 -5.87 -10.58 5.15
N ALA A 119 -4.82 -10.45 5.96
CA ALA A 119 -4.61 -9.27 6.82
C ALA A 119 -4.51 -7.97 6.00
N GLU A 120 -3.70 -7.93 4.94
CA GLU A 120 -3.53 -6.73 4.10
C GLU A 120 -4.86 -6.29 3.47
N ARG A 121 -5.72 -7.23 3.10
CA ARG A 121 -7.05 -6.92 2.55
C ARG A 121 -8.01 -6.40 3.61
N ALA A 122 -7.97 -6.95 4.83
CA ALA A 122 -8.75 -6.45 5.96
C ALA A 122 -8.33 -5.00 6.33
N TYR A 123 -7.03 -4.72 6.36
CA TYR A 123 -6.52 -3.35 6.54
C TYR A 123 -6.91 -2.42 5.38
N ALA A 124 -6.78 -2.84 4.13
CA ALA A 124 -7.17 -2.01 2.98
C ALA A 124 -8.66 -1.64 3.02
N ARG A 125 -9.54 -2.56 3.43
CA ARG A 125 -10.97 -2.26 3.68
C ARG A 125 -11.16 -1.23 4.80
N ALA A 126 -10.37 -1.33 5.87
CA ALA A 126 -10.36 -0.34 6.95
C ALA A 126 -9.90 1.04 6.45
N VAL A 127 -8.76 1.16 5.77
CA VAL A 127 -8.29 2.43 5.20
C VAL A 127 -9.34 3.04 4.26
N LEU A 128 -9.98 2.23 3.41
CA LEU A 128 -11.08 2.67 2.55
C LEU A 128 -12.29 3.20 3.34
N LEU A 129 -12.63 2.56 4.47
CA LEU A 129 -13.70 3.04 5.36
C LEU A 129 -13.33 4.41 5.96
N ARG A 130 -12.11 4.57 6.47
CA ARG A 130 -11.61 5.86 6.99
C ARG A 130 -11.66 6.95 5.91
N GLN A 131 -11.11 6.71 4.73
CA GLN A 131 -11.08 7.71 3.65
C GLN A 131 -12.50 8.15 3.21
N ASN A 132 -13.52 7.31 3.40
CA ASN A 132 -14.91 7.67 3.16
C ASN A 132 -15.53 8.46 4.33
N ASP A 133 -15.23 8.11 5.58
CA ASP A 133 -15.60 8.87 6.79
C ASP A 133 -15.10 10.33 6.67
N GLU A 134 -13.82 10.52 6.33
CA GLU A 134 -13.22 11.85 6.15
C GLU A 134 -13.74 12.62 4.91
N ARG A 135 -14.25 11.93 3.89
CA ARG A 135 -14.87 12.56 2.70
C ARG A 135 -16.33 12.97 2.93
N GLY A 136 -17.07 12.21 3.74
CA GLY A 136 -18.46 12.51 4.07
C GLY A 136 -18.59 13.82 4.85
N GLU A 137 -17.78 13.98 5.90
CA GLU A 137 -17.79 15.16 6.80
C GLU A 137 -17.55 16.48 6.04
N ARG A 138 -16.52 16.51 5.17
CA ARG A 138 -16.22 17.68 4.30
C ARG A 138 -17.34 18.06 3.34
N THR A 139 -18.28 17.16 3.06
CA THR A 139 -19.44 17.42 2.20
C THR A 139 -20.61 18.04 2.99
N VAL A 140 -20.63 17.87 4.32
CA VAL A 140 -21.64 18.45 5.21
C VAL A 140 -21.26 19.87 5.64
N GLU A 141 -20.01 20.08 6.07
CA GLU A 141 -19.53 21.40 6.53
C GLU A 141 -19.62 22.48 5.43
N GLY A 142 -19.39 22.11 4.16
CA GLY A 142 -19.43 23.03 3.02
C GLY A 142 -20.82 23.50 2.59
N ASN A 143 -21.89 23.18 3.33
CA ASN A 143 -23.28 23.40 2.92
C ASN A 143 -24.08 24.34 3.86
N ASP A 144 -23.45 24.91 4.89
CA ASP A 144 -24.13 25.69 5.95
C ASP A 144 -23.90 27.22 5.87
N GLU A 145 -23.03 27.72 4.99
CA GLU A 145 -22.81 29.18 4.78
C GLU A 145 -23.94 29.89 3.99
N GLY A 146 -25.15 29.31 3.95
CA GLY A 146 -26.18 29.63 2.95
C GLY A 146 -27.50 30.24 3.44
N ALA A 147 -27.62 30.65 4.72
CA ALA A 147 -28.90 31.11 5.29
C ALA A 147 -28.77 32.19 6.40
N ALA A 148 -28.55 33.45 6.00
CA ALA A 148 -28.69 34.65 6.84
C ALA A 148 -29.16 35.85 6.01
#